data_AF-C3XW54-F1
#
_entry.id   AF-C3XW54-F1
#
_cell.length_a   1.000
_cell.length_b   1.000
_cell.length_c   1.000
_cell.angle_alpha   90.00
_cell.angle_beta   90.00
_cell.angle_gamma   90.00
#
_symmetry.space_group_name_H-M   'P 1'
#
loop_
_entity.id
_entity.type
_entity.pdbx_description
1 polymer ?
#
loop_
_entity_poly.entity_id
_entity_poly.type
_entity_poly.pdbx_seq_one_letter_code
_entity_poly.pdbx_strand_id
1 'polypeptide(L)'
;MWSTRLLTAFLAVLLGVGEGAIHLQPLSTVYLPWEFNNDGTLDYDLDKGAAEQVAYHPGQKMVYAVGVEGLLTVIDVSVPTAARVVHTQELPNAQMGKYNDLALCGDSIAVIQSNPLDALPGTLYIYGVYNGFSDMALNNQLQVGPAPSSVKFRSDCARLVVVNEGKAGLDSFGNFKNPPGTISVVDFDINSLGGGTLASYTINFLRFDHLQDEYTARGVRWVYRGEGTGVPGRMSDELEPEDFSFDETENKIYVTLQENNAIAVVNLTTLIVDEIYPLGAKNWANYMLDPSDKDGGIRMQNWPIFGLYQPDDVVSFTVGSRKLLATANEGNSRELTVGGVDITDEWKGKDFITNGAVAPTVPQTLVAALQDDAQLGVLRFSNYDGKSASNPGQYEQFYAFGGRGFSLWKASDLTQFWDSGADVELQHTRHLPLIFNCEFDDANPNKSPMDEKDEASKKKGPETESLVVAEVYGKTVIIIGNERPSSLMIYSVDTVTGIPSFESIFRAGDISKNYDDAYNDRNIGDLDPESMKFVPAAESPDGTPLLLVVGNISGTVAVYRVVDS
;
A
#
# COMPACT_ATOMS: atom_id res chain seq x y z
N MET A 1 61.68 41.12 -38.17
CA MET A 1 60.33 41.73 -38.30
C MET A 1 59.33 40.67 -38.75
N TRP A 2 58.89 39.74 -37.89
CA TRP A 2 57.66 38.98 -38.09
C TRP A 2 57.09 38.68 -36.69
N SER A 3 55.95 39.29 -36.40
CA SER A 3 55.27 39.27 -35.11
C SER A 3 54.38 38.03 -34.98
N THR A 4 54.60 37.22 -33.95
CA THR A 4 53.70 36.14 -33.55
C THR A 4 52.56 36.70 -32.70
N ARG A 5 51.33 36.64 -33.22
CA ARG A 5 50.10 36.91 -32.46
C ARG A 5 49.74 35.66 -31.66
N LEU A 6 49.71 35.76 -30.33
CA LEU A 6 49.06 34.77 -29.47
C LEU A 6 47.54 34.93 -29.60
N LEU A 7 46.86 33.83 -29.93
CA LEU A 7 45.41 33.69 -29.86
C LEU A 7 45.05 33.23 -28.44
N THR A 8 44.40 34.08 -27.66
CA THR A 8 43.86 33.71 -26.35
C THR A 8 42.46 33.12 -26.54
N ALA A 9 42.33 31.80 -26.39
CA ALA A 9 41.03 31.13 -26.36
C ALA A 9 40.39 31.33 -24.98
N PHE A 10 39.25 32.02 -24.93
CA PHE A 10 38.39 32.05 -23.75
C PHE A 10 37.62 30.73 -23.68
N LEU A 11 38.00 29.88 -22.73
CA LEU A 11 37.23 28.71 -22.35
C LEU A 11 36.12 29.19 -21.40
N ALA A 12 34.89 29.33 -21.91
CA ALA A 12 33.72 29.51 -21.07
C ALA A 12 33.41 28.17 -20.40
N VAL A 13 33.75 28.04 -19.13
CA VAL A 13 33.26 26.95 -18.28
C VAL A 13 31.79 27.28 -17.96
N LEU A 14 30.87 26.68 -18.71
CA LEU A 14 29.50 26.50 -18.26
C LEU A 14 29.55 25.57 -17.04
N LEU A 15 29.52 26.15 -15.85
CA LEU A 15 29.13 25.43 -14.65
C LEU A 15 27.66 25.05 -14.85
N GLY A 16 27.42 23.82 -15.32
CA GLY A 16 26.11 23.21 -15.20
C GLY A 16 25.78 23.17 -13.71
N VAL A 17 24.73 23.88 -13.32
CA VAL A 17 24.07 23.61 -12.05
C VAL A 17 23.49 22.21 -12.25
N GLY A 18 24.15 21.19 -11.71
CA GLY A 18 23.47 19.92 -11.51
C GLY A 18 22.31 20.23 -10.58
N GLU A 19 21.08 20.08 -11.05
CA GLU A 19 19.96 20.04 -10.11
C GLU A 19 20.24 18.89 -9.15
N GLY A 20 20.16 19.19 -7.86
CA GLY A 20 20.33 18.19 -6.84
C GLY A 20 19.28 17.09 -6.94
N ALA A 21 19.67 15.89 -6.53
CA ALA A 21 18.76 14.77 -6.42
C ALA A 21 18.12 14.76 -5.02
N ILE A 22 16.80 14.67 -4.97
CA ILE A 22 16.09 14.56 -3.68
C ILE A 22 16.35 13.16 -3.10
N HIS A 23 16.82 13.10 -1.86
CA HIS A 23 17.14 11.84 -1.17
C HIS A 23 16.78 11.87 0.31
N LEU A 24 16.83 10.69 0.94
CA LEU A 24 16.55 10.50 2.36
C LEU A 24 17.85 10.45 3.18
N GLN A 25 17.86 11.17 4.29
CA GLN A 25 18.89 11.09 5.32
C GLN A 25 18.29 10.48 6.59
N PRO A 26 18.75 9.30 7.07
CA PRO A 26 18.27 8.72 8.33
C PRO A 26 18.60 9.62 9.51
N LEU A 27 17.62 9.80 10.42
CA LEU A 27 17.80 10.56 11.66
C LEU A 27 17.71 9.67 12.90
N SER A 28 16.65 8.88 13.01
CA SER A 28 16.46 7.92 14.10
C SER A 28 15.42 6.86 13.74
N THR A 29 15.45 5.74 14.45
CA THR A 29 14.46 4.66 14.34
C THR A 29 14.04 4.25 15.75
N VAL A 30 12.73 4.11 15.96
CA VAL A 30 12.13 3.69 17.22
C VAL A 30 11.52 2.32 17.02
N TYR A 31 11.85 1.37 17.89
CA TYR A 31 11.24 0.05 17.92
C TYR A 31 10.03 0.08 18.82
N LEU A 32 8.92 -0.49 18.34
CA LEU A 32 7.65 -0.49 19.03
C LEU A 32 7.40 -1.85 19.69
N PRO A 33 6.76 -1.85 20.86
CA PRO A 33 6.33 -3.08 21.49
C PRO A 33 5.05 -3.62 20.84
N TRP A 34 4.83 -4.92 20.92
CA TRP A 34 3.61 -5.57 20.39
C TRP A 34 2.62 -6.00 21.48
N GLU A 35 3.10 -6.28 22.70
CA GLU A 35 2.24 -6.59 23.86
C GLU A 35 2.81 -6.12 25.20
N PHE A 36 1.96 -6.16 26.24
CA PHE A 36 2.39 -6.11 27.63
C PHE A 36 2.52 -7.52 28.21
N ASN A 37 3.67 -7.82 28.79
CA ASN A 37 3.86 -9.00 29.62
C ASN A 37 2.98 -8.95 30.88
N ASN A 38 2.73 -10.12 31.47
CA ASN A 38 1.97 -10.25 32.72
C ASN A 38 2.53 -9.43 33.91
N ASP A 39 3.81 -9.05 33.87
CA ASP A 39 4.46 -8.23 34.89
C ASP A 39 4.43 -6.71 34.57
N GLY A 40 3.78 -6.33 33.48
CA GLY A 40 3.65 -4.95 33.00
C GLY A 40 4.84 -4.44 32.19
N THR A 41 5.83 -5.29 31.89
CA THR A 41 6.91 -4.95 30.95
C THR A 41 6.42 -5.05 29.51
N LEU A 42 7.09 -4.36 28.59
CA LEU A 42 6.76 -4.36 27.17
C LEU A 42 7.61 -5.39 26.44
N ASP A 43 6.99 -6.15 25.52
CA ASP A 43 7.70 -7.10 24.68
C ASP A 43 7.90 -6.57 23.24
N TYR A 44 9.02 -6.96 22.64
CA TYR A 44 9.49 -6.49 21.35
C TYR A 44 10.01 -7.67 20.55
N ASP A 45 9.48 -7.87 19.36
CA ASP A 45 9.94 -8.93 18.48
C ASP A 45 9.69 -8.55 17.02
N LEU A 46 10.33 -9.27 16.10
CA LEU A 46 10.04 -9.19 14.68
C LEU A 46 8.69 -9.81 14.36
N ASP A 47 8.01 -9.25 13.37
CA ASP A 47 6.83 -9.84 12.74
C ASP A 47 5.71 -10.19 13.74
N LYS A 48 5.46 -9.24 14.66
CA LYS A 48 4.35 -9.27 15.62
C LYS A 48 3.32 -8.17 15.37
N GLY A 49 3.39 -7.51 14.21
CA GLY A 49 2.52 -6.37 13.86
C GLY A 49 2.53 -5.27 14.93
N ALA A 50 3.72 -4.95 15.45
CA ALA A 50 3.89 -3.90 16.47
C ALA A 50 3.66 -2.48 15.93
N ALA A 51 3.67 -2.32 14.61
CA ALA A 51 3.50 -1.05 13.91
C ALA A 51 2.78 -1.30 12.58
N GLU A 52 1.72 -0.55 12.31
CA GLU A 52 0.89 -0.65 11.12
C GLU A 52 0.73 0.72 10.48
N GLN A 53 0.15 1.65 11.23
CA GLN A 53 -0.11 3.01 10.77
C GLN A 53 0.55 4.04 11.69
N VAL A 54 0.91 5.20 11.12
CA VAL A 54 1.28 6.41 11.89
C VAL A 54 0.47 7.65 11.53
N ALA A 55 0.25 8.50 12.53
CA ALA A 55 -0.16 9.89 12.36
C ALA A 55 0.75 10.85 13.12
N TYR A 56 0.86 12.08 12.63
CA TYR A 56 1.72 13.11 13.21
C TYR A 56 0.90 14.29 13.75
N HIS A 57 1.19 14.69 14.99
CA HIS A 57 0.62 15.88 15.60
C HIS A 57 1.63 17.05 15.57
N PRO A 58 1.45 18.07 14.71
CA PRO A 58 2.41 19.16 14.53
C PRO A 58 2.53 20.08 15.75
N GLY A 59 1.46 20.27 16.53
CA GLY A 59 1.50 21.08 17.75
C GLY A 59 2.34 20.47 18.89
N GLN A 60 2.21 19.16 19.13
CA GLN A 60 2.92 18.44 20.19
C GLN A 60 4.28 17.89 19.74
N LYS A 61 4.55 17.84 18.42
CA LYS A 61 5.69 17.12 17.83
C LYS A 61 5.72 15.64 18.24
N MET A 62 4.54 15.03 18.21
CA MET A 62 4.34 13.63 18.59
C MET A 62 3.88 12.82 17.37
N VAL A 63 4.38 11.60 17.26
CA VAL A 63 3.88 10.58 16.36
C VAL A 63 3.03 9.59 17.17
N TYR A 64 1.88 9.24 16.64
CA TYR A 64 1.02 8.18 17.15
C TYR A 64 1.14 7.01 16.20
N ALA A 65 1.46 5.83 16.72
CA ALA A 65 1.62 4.61 15.96
C ALA A 65 0.71 3.54 16.55
N VAL A 66 -0.06 2.85 15.71
CA VAL A 66 -0.85 1.68 16.12
C VAL A 66 -0.20 0.44 15.54
N GLY A 67 -0.19 -0.65 16.31
CA GLY A 67 0.11 -1.99 15.80
C GLY A 67 -1.16 -2.84 15.76
N VAL A 68 -1.22 -3.82 14.85
CA VAL A 68 -2.38 -4.69 14.63
C VAL A 68 -2.83 -5.40 15.91
N GLU A 69 -1.89 -5.68 16.82
CA GLU A 69 -2.10 -6.36 18.08
C GLU A 69 -2.76 -5.49 19.18
N GLY A 70 -2.96 -4.20 18.90
CA GLY A 70 -3.76 -3.30 19.74
C GLY A 70 -2.98 -2.50 20.77
N LEU A 71 -1.72 -2.19 20.50
CA LEU A 71 -0.99 -1.14 21.22
C LEU A 71 -0.99 0.17 20.43
N LEU A 72 -1.35 1.25 21.11
CA LEU A 72 -1.19 2.63 20.62
C LEU A 72 0.00 3.27 21.31
N THR A 73 1.04 3.55 20.54
CA THR A 73 2.32 4.09 21.02
C THR A 73 2.48 5.56 20.62
N VAL A 74 2.94 6.37 21.57
CA VAL A 74 3.21 7.80 21.39
C VAL A 74 4.72 8.02 21.40
N ILE A 75 5.22 8.64 20.33
CA ILE A 75 6.64 8.86 20.09
C ILE A 75 6.91 10.36 20.05
N ASP A 76 7.78 10.84 20.94
CA ASP A 76 8.27 12.21 20.94
C ASP A 76 9.34 12.36 19.86
N VAL A 77 9.04 13.18 18.85
CA VAL A 77 9.96 13.50 17.76
C VAL A 77 10.43 14.95 17.82
N SER A 78 10.25 15.66 18.94
CA SER A 78 10.70 17.06 19.10
C SER A 78 12.19 17.26 18.82
N VAL A 79 12.99 16.20 18.99
CA VAL A 79 14.37 16.08 18.49
C VAL A 79 14.41 14.92 17.49
N PRO A 80 14.27 15.17 16.17
CA PRO A 80 14.14 14.11 15.15
C PRO A 80 15.28 13.09 15.10
N THR A 81 16.49 13.46 15.56
CA THR A 81 17.66 12.57 15.64
C THR A 81 17.68 11.69 16.89
N ALA A 82 16.70 11.85 17.79
CA ALA A 82 16.61 11.16 19.06
C ALA A 82 15.13 10.92 19.42
N ALA A 83 14.34 10.48 18.44
CA ALA A 83 12.95 10.10 18.67
C ALA A 83 12.86 9.00 19.75
N ARG A 84 11.81 9.05 20.58
CA ARG A 84 11.65 8.09 21.68
C ARG A 84 10.20 7.86 22.03
N VAL A 85 9.86 6.63 22.40
CA VAL A 85 8.56 6.33 23.01
C VAL A 85 8.43 7.09 24.33
N VAL A 86 7.31 7.78 24.50
CA VAL A 86 6.95 8.47 25.75
C VAL A 86 5.72 7.87 26.42
N HIS A 87 4.92 7.11 25.69
CA HIS A 87 3.75 6.44 26.22
C HIS A 87 3.33 5.27 25.32
N THR A 88 2.78 4.23 25.92
CA THR A 88 2.17 3.09 25.23
C THR A 88 0.91 2.73 26.02
N GLN A 89 -0.18 2.52 25.29
CA GLN A 89 -1.48 2.18 25.86
C GLN A 89 -2.05 0.97 25.13
N GLU A 90 -2.62 0.05 25.90
CA GLU A 90 -3.40 -1.07 25.37
C GLU A 90 -4.80 -0.61 24.98
N LEU A 91 -5.21 -0.95 23.76
CA LEU A 91 -6.54 -0.63 23.23
C LEU A 91 -7.56 -1.71 23.61
N PRO A 92 -8.88 -1.42 23.58
CA PRO A 92 -9.91 -2.41 23.87
C PRO A 92 -9.78 -3.65 22.98
N ASN A 93 -9.90 -4.85 23.55
CA ASN A 93 -9.78 -6.09 22.77
C ASN A 93 -8.43 -6.25 22.03
N ALA A 94 -7.34 -5.70 22.57
CA ALA A 94 -5.99 -6.05 22.12
C ALA A 94 -5.81 -7.58 22.08
N GLN A 95 -4.96 -8.07 21.16
CA GLN A 95 -4.70 -9.49 20.90
C GLN A 95 -5.92 -10.32 20.41
N MET A 96 -7.09 -9.71 20.21
CA MET A 96 -8.29 -10.42 19.77
C MET A 96 -8.73 -10.01 18.37
N GLY A 97 -8.54 -8.75 17.96
CA GLY A 97 -8.86 -8.26 16.62
C GLY A 97 -7.76 -7.34 16.11
N LYS A 98 -7.74 -7.10 14.80
CA LYS A 98 -6.65 -6.36 14.12
C LYS A 98 -6.93 -4.87 14.08
N TYR A 99 -5.97 -4.08 14.52
CA TYR A 99 -6.01 -2.61 14.40
C TYR A 99 -5.28 -2.17 13.13
N ASN A 100 -6.06 -1.82 12.10
CA ASN A 100 -5.54 -1.67 10.74
C ASN A 100 -5.09 -0.24 10.42
N ASP A 101 -5.72 0.78 11.01
CA ASP A 101 -5.43 2.16 10.62
C ASP A 101 -5.76 3.16 11.74
N LEU A 102 -5.09 4.32 11.69
CA LEU A 102 -5.27 5.45 12.57
C LEU A 102 -5.17 6.80 11.84
N ALA A 103 -6.06 7.73 12.19
CA ALA A 103 -6.05 9.09 11.67
C ALA A 103 -6.08 10.13 12.79
N LEU A 104 -5.51 11.29 12.52
CA LEU A 104 -5.46 12.40 13.47
C LEU A 104 -6.06 13.66 12.85
N CYS A 105 -6.91 14.35 13.61
CA CYS A 105 -7.40 15.68 13.26
C CYS A 105 -7.60 16.53 14.51
N GLY A 106 -6.91 17.67 14.59
CA GLY A 106 -6.84 18.47 15.80
C GLY A 106 -6.37 17.64 17.00
N ASP A 107 -7.15 17.65 18.08
CA ASP A 107 -6.85 16.92 19.32
C ASP A 107 -7.53 15.53 19.38
N SER A 108 -7.97 14.99 18.23
CA SER A 108 -8.66 13.69 18.13
C SER A 108 -7.87 12.68 17.31
N ILE A 109 -7.87 11.44 17.79
CA ILE A 109 -7.27 10.28 17.13
C ILE A 109 -8.38 9.27 16.87
N ALA A 110 -8.61 8.94 15.61
CA ALA A 110 -9.45 7.83 15.19
C ALA A 110 -8.59 6.58 15.02
N VAL A 111 -9.05 5.44 15.52
CA VAL A 111 -8.41 4.14 15.31
C VAL A 111 -9.50 3.14 14.92
N ILE A 112 -9.28 2.36 13.88
CA ILE A 112 -10.22 1.31 13.44
C ILE A 112 -9.70 -0.07 13.78
N GLN A 113 -10.63 -0.95 14.16
CA GLN A 113 -10.37 -2.32 14.54
C GLN A 113 -11.30 -3.26 13.78
N SER A 114 -10.71 -4.25 13.12
CA SER A 114 -11.40 -5.40 12.56
C SER A 114 -11.90 -6.35 13.64
N ASN A 115 -13.06 -6.96 13.39
CA ASN A 115 -13.59 -7.98 14.28
C ASN A 115 -12.69 -9.23 14.22
N PRO A 116 -12.49 -9.98 15.32
CA PRO A 116 -11.84 -11.29 15.28
C PRO A 116 -12.43 -12.27 14.24
N LEU A 117 -13.69 -12.06 13.87
CA LEU A 117 -14.36 -12.74 12.78
C LEU A 117 -14.60 -11.72 11.64
N ASP A 118 -13.74 -11.73 10.62
CA ASP A 118 -13.67 -10.69 9.56
C ASP A 118 -15.03 -10.33 8.93
N ALA A 119 -15.93 -11.31 8.80
CA ALA A 119 -17.27 -11.13 8.23
C ALA A 119 -18.26 -10.34 9.12
N LEU A 120 -17.84 -9.96 10.34
CA LEU A 120 -18.62 -9.20 11.30
C LEU A 120 -18.17 -7.73 11.38
N PRO A 121 -19.07 -6.79 11.74
CA PRO A 121 -18.74 -5.38 11.90
C PRO A 121 -17.50 -5.13 12.78
N GLY A 122 -16.61 -4.26 12.28
CA GLY A 122 -15.51 -3.69 13.05
C GLY A 122 -15.95 -2.54 13.96
N THR A 123 -14.98 -1.91 14.61
CA THR A 123 -15.19 -0.79 15.53
C THR A 123 -14.28 0.37 15.21
N LEU A 124 -14.83 1.58 15.20
CA LEU A 124 -14.11 2.84 15.21
C LEU A 124 -14.04 3.36 16.64
N TYR A 125 -12.83 3.64 17.13
CA TYR A 125 -12.57 4.29 18.41
C TYR A 125 -12.08 5.72 18.18
N ILE A 126 -12.57 6.66 18.97
CA ILE A 126 -12.13 8.07 18.96
C ILE A 126 -11.52 8.40 20.32
N TYR A 127 -10.23 8.70 20.34
CA TYR A 127 -9.46 9.10 21.50
C TYR A 127 -9.12 10.59 21.46
N GLY A 128 -8.86 11.16 22.64
CA GLY A 128 -8.12 12.43 22.74
C GLY A 128 -6.60 12.20 22.56
N VAL A 129 -5.87 13.23 22.16
CA VAL A 129 -4.40 13.21 22.11
C VAL A 129 -3.76 13.05 23.49
N TYR A 130 -2.53 12.55 23.53
CA TYR A 130 -1.79 12.34 24.76
C TYR A 130 -1.57 13.64 25.53
N ASN A 131 -1.83 13.61 26.84
CA ASN A 131 -1.76 14.78 27.72
C ASN A 131 -0.43 14.90 28.50
N GLY A 132 0.49 13.94 28.34
CA GLY A 132 1.78 13.92 29.03
C GLY A 132 1.82 13.09 30.33
N PHE A 133 0.68 12.59 30.82
CA PHE A 133 0.61 12.01 32.17
C PHE A 133 -0.23 10.73 32.28
N SER A 134 -1.21 10.51 31.40
CA SER A 134 -2.11 9.37 31.45
C SER A 134 -2.39 8.80 30.07
N ASP A 135 -2.96 7.61 30.07
CA ASP A 135 -3.67 7.02 28.94
C ASP A 135 -4.61 8.04 28.29
N MET A 136 -4.67 7.96 26.96
CA MET A 136 -5.58 8.71 26.11
C MET A 136 -7.01 8.29 26.40
N ALA A 137 -7.87 9.28 26.66
CA ALA A 137 -9.27 9.03 26.98
C ALA A 137 -10.03 8.60 25.73
N LEU A 138 -10.76 7.48 25.83
CA LEU A 138 -11.74 7.07 24.82
C LEU A 138 -12.95 8.00 24.90
N ASN A 139 -13.08 8.90 23.93
CA ASN A 139 -14.16 9.88 23.86
C ASN A 139 -15.42 9.27 23.23
N ASN A 140 -15.26 8.43 22.20
CA ASN A 140 -16.38 7.82 21.49
C ASN A 140 -16.01 6.47 20.87
N GLN A 141 -17.02 5.64 20.60
CA GLN A 141 -16.86 4.43 19.82
C GLN A 141 -18.13 4.13 19.02
N LEU A 142 -17.95 3.58 17.82
CA LEU A 142 -19.04 3.26 16.89
C LEU A 142 -18.73 1.95 16.17
N GLN A 143 -19.77 1.18 15.83
CA GLN A 143 -19.62 0.08 14.88
C GLN A 143 -19.51 0.64 13.46
N VAL A 144 -18.61 0.06 12.66
CA VAL A 144 -18.43 0.33 11.24
C VAL A 144 -18.67 -0.95 10.43
N GLY A 145 -18.36 -0.96 9.14
CA GLY A 145 -18.52 -2.15 8.30
C GLY A 145 -17.58 -3.29 8.71
N PRO A 146 -17.75 -4.49 8.14
CA PRO A 146 -16.83 -5.62 8.33
C PRO A 146 -15.48 -5.34 7.67
N ALA A 147 -14.39 -5.79 8.31
CA ALA A 147 -13.01 -5.55 7.89
C ALA A 147 -12.73 -4.07 7.49
N PRO A 148 -12.82 -3.11 8.42
CA PRO A 148 -12.39 -1.74 8.16
C PRO A 148 -10.89 -1.72 7.82
N SER A 149 -10.53 -1.19 6.64
CA SER A 149 -9.13 -1.11 6.20
C SER A 149 -8.57 0.30 6.43
N SER A 150 -9.15 1.33 5.80
CA SER A 150 -8.65 2.72 5.89
C SER A 150 -9.62 3.73 6.53
N VAL A 151 -9.07 4.69 7.27
CA VAL A 151 -9.75 5.78 7.97
C VAL A 151 -9.05 7.12 7.74
N LYS A 152 -9.77 8.15 7.26
CA LYS A 152 -9.22 9.51 7.09
C LYS A 152 -10.23 10.58 7.50
N PHE A 153 -9.75 11.65 8.13
CA PHE A 153 -10.54 12.84 8.41
C PHE A 153 -10.56 13.76 7.20
N ARG A 154 -11.68 14.47 7.02
CA ARG A 154 -11.66 15.74 6.27
C ARG A 154 -10.78 16.75 6.99
N SER A 155 -10.13 17.61 6.22
CA SER A 155 -9.22 18.65 6.71
C SER A 155 -9.83 19.60 7.74
N ASP A 156 -11.16 19.79 7.73
CA ASP A 156 -11.91 20.61 8.69
C ASP A 156 -12.29 19.87 9.98
N CYS A 157 -11.90 18.60 10.12
CA CYS A 157 -12.25 17.67 11.19
C CYS A 157 -13.76 17.42 11.38
N ALA A 158 -14.63 17.98 10.55
CA ALA A 158 -16.08 17.87 10.74
C ALA A 158 -16.63 16.50 10.31
N ARG A 159 -15.85 15.73 9.56
CA ARG A 159 -16.22 14.42 9.03
C ARG A 159 -15.04 13.46 9.02
N LEU A 160 -15.31 12.22 9.34
CA LEU A 160 -14.42 11.07 9.19
C LEU A 160 -15.05 10.07 8.23
N VAL A 161 -14.22 9.43 7.44
CA VAL A 161 -14.63 8.36 6.52
C VAL A 161 -13.82 7.11 6.86
N VAL A 162 -14.50 5.96 6.88
CA VAL A 162 -13.89 4.63 7.02
C VAL A 162 -14.35 3.77 5.84
N VAL A 163 -13.42 3.24 5.06
CA VAL A 163 -13.72 2.21 4.04
C VAL A 163 -13.59 0.83 4.67
N ASN A 164 -14.46 -0.09 4.28
CA ASN A 164 -14.60 -1.39 4.90
C ASN A 164 -14.67 -2.43 3.78
N GLU A 165 -13.69 -3.32 3.73
CA GLU A 165 -13.52 -4.32 2.68
C GLU A 165 -14.77 -5.19 2.56
N GLY A 166 -15.36 -5.59 3.68
CA GLY A 166 -16.40 -6.62 3.66
C GLY A 166 -15.84 -8.04 3.47
N LYS A 167 -14.63 -8.29 3.99
CA LYS A 167 -13.95 -9.57 3.85
C LYS A 167 -14.80 -10.77 4.29
N ALA A 168 -14.74 -11.84 3.51
CA ALA A 168 -15.45 -13.06 3.82
C ALA A 168 -14.83 -13.80 5.01
N GLY A 169 -15.65 -14.57 5.72
CA GLY A 169 -15.21 -15.32 6.88
C GLY A 169 -16.35 -16.07 7.54
N LEU A 170 -16.17 -16.41 8.81
CA LEU A 170 -17.21 -17.08 9.59
C LEU A 170 -18.02 -16.08 10.41
N ASP A 171 -19.31 -16.33 10.56
CA ASP A 171 -20.15 -15.64 11.55
C ASP A 171 -19.99 -16.25 12.96
N SER A 172 -20.68 -15.68 13.96
CA SER A 172 -20.64 -16.16 15.35
C SER A 172 -21.21 -17.58 15.55
N PHE A 173 -21.83 -18.16 14.53
CA PHE A 173 -22.36 -19.53 14.54
C PHE A 173 -21.48 -20.50 13.73
N GLY A 174 -20.37 -20.02 13.16
CA GLY A 174 -19.47 -20.81 12.33
C GLY A 174 -19.96 -21.01 10.89
N ASN A 175 -20.92 -20.21 10.41
CA ASN A 175 -21.34 -20.26 9.01
C ASN A 175 -20.49 -19.33 8.15
N PHE A 176 -20.14 -19.78 6.95
CA PHE A 176 -19.51 -18.92 5.95
C PHE A 176 -20.41 -17.74 5.59
N LYS A 177 -19.81 -16.55 5.54
CA LYS A 177 -20.46 -15.31 5.18
C LYS A 177 -19.47 -14.45 4.39
N ASN A 178 -19.94 -13.94 3.25
CA ASN A 178 -19.25 -12.91 2.48
C ASN A 178 -20.11 -11.63 2.51
N PRO A 179 -19.87 -10.70 3.46
CA PRO A 179 -20.64 -9.47 3.54
C PRO A 179 -20.26 -8.48 2.42
N PRO A 180 -21.14 -7.52 2.08
CA PRO A 180 -20.76 -6.48 1.12
C PRO A 180 -19.75 -5.49 1.73
N GLY A 181 -18.82 -5.04 0.90
CA GLY A 181 -18.00 -3.87 1.19
C GLY A 181 -18.84 -2.61 1.37
N THR A 182 -18.37 -1.68 2.20
CA THR A 182 -19.11 -0.46 2.55
C THR A 182 -18.20 0.72 2.87
N ILE A 183 -18.75 1.93 2.86
CA ILE A 183 -18.09 3.13 3.40
C ILE A 183 -18.92 3.67 4.56
N SER A 184 -18.32 3.82 5.73
CA SER A 184 -18.90 4.45 6.91
C SER A 184 -18.49 5.92 6.94
N VAL A 185 -19.47 6.83 7.03
CA VAL A 185 -19.24 8.28 7.13
C VAL A 185 -19.74 8.76 8.48
N VAL A 186 -18.89 9.43 9.24
CA VAL A 186 -19.18 9.91 10.59
C VAL A 186 -19.04 11.43 10.63
N ASP A 187 -20.13 12.12 10.95
CA ASP A 187 -20.15 13.57 11.13
C ASP A 187 -20.01 13.92 12.62
N PHE A 188 -19.14 14.89 12.90
CA PHE A 188 -18.93 15.43 14.24
C PHE A 188 -19.62 16.77 14.39
N ASP A 189 -20.09 17.06 15.60
CA ASP A 189 -20.42 18.43 15.96
C ASP A 189 -19.13 19.23 16.02
N ILE A 190 -19.05 20.33 15.26
CA ILE A 190 -17.88 21.21 15.20
C ILE A 190 -17.43 21.74 16.57
N ASN A 191 -18.33 21.71 17.56
CA ASN A 191 -18.04 22.14 18.93
C ASN A 191 -17.57 21.00 19.85
N SER A 192 -17.57 19.74 19.39
CA SER A 192 -17.29 18.56 20.19
C SER A 192 -16.94 17.36 19.30
N LEU A 193 -15.66 17.24 18.94
CA LEU A 193 -15.09 16.01 18.37
C LEU A 193 -15.07 14.92 19.47
N GLY A 194 -16.21 14.25 19.68
CA GLY A 194 -16.31 13.06 20.51
C GLY A 194 -17.23 13.12 21.73
N GLY A 195 -17.73 14.28 22.15
CA GLY A 195 -18.57 14.40 23.36
C GLY A 195 -20.10 14.29 23.14
N GLY A 196 -20.56 14.02 21.91
CA GLY A 196 -21.97 13.96 21.54
C GLY A 196 -22.36 12.70 20.75
N THR A 197 -23.66 12.52 20.48
CA THR A 197 -24.13 11.48 19.56
C THR A 197 -23.62 11.79 18.15
N LEU A 198 -22.78 10.91 17.62
CA LEU A 198 -22.24 11.03 16.27
C LEU A 198 -23.30 10.61 15.26
N ALA A 199 -23.47 11.39 14.19
CA ALA A 199 -24.30 10.97 13.07
C ALA A 199 -23.45 10.10 12.16
N SER A 200 -23.86 8.84 11.96
CA SER A 200 -23.19 7.90 11.06
C SER A 200 -24.08 7.49 9.90
N TYR A 201 -23.46 7.29 8.75
CA TYR A 201 -24.09 6.89 7.50
C TYR A 201 -23.29 5.76 6.86
N THR A 202 -23.98 4.84 6.19
CA THR A 202 -23.35 3.75 5.43
C THR A 202 -23.67 3.90 3.96
N ILE A 203 -22.62 4.01 3.15
CA ILE A 203 -22.68 3.95 1.69
C ILE A 203 -22.39 2.50 1.28
N ASN A 204 -23.18 1.96 0.35
CA ASN A 204 -23.07 0.57 -0.10
C ASN A 204 -22.96 0.47 -1.62
N PHE A 205 -22.53 -0.70 -2.10
CA PHE A 205 -22.37 -1.02 -3.51
C PHE A 205 -23.60 -1.74 -4.12
N LEU A 206 -24.72 -1.87 -3.40
CA LEU A 206 -25.88 -2.67 -3.84
C LEU A 206 -26.45 -2.22 -5.20
N ARG A 207 -26.26 -0.97 -5.58
CA ARG A 207 -26.71 -0.45 -6.89
C ARG A 207 -26.02 -1.14 -8.08
N PHE A 208 -24.87 -1.79 -7.87
CA PHE A 208 -24.11 -2.48 -8.91
C PHE A 208 -24.50 -3.96 -9.06
N ASP A 209 -25.26 -4.54 -8.13
CA ASP A 209 -25.73 -5.93 -8.21
C ASP A 209 -26.56 -6.21 -9.49
N HIS A 210 -27.25 -5.19 -10.00
CA HIS A 210 -28.03 -5.28 -11.24
C HIS A 210 -27.21 -4.93 -12.50
N LEU A 211 -25.96 -4.50 -12.33
CA LEU A 211 -25.06 -4.04 -13.41
C LEU A 211 -23.79 -4.90 -13.51
N GLN A 212 -23.70 -6.00 -12.76
CA GLN A 212 -22.51 -6.85 -12.68
C GLN A 212 -21.94 -7.27 -14.04
N ASP A 213 -22.78 -7.66 -15.00
CA ASP A 213 -22.34 -8.03 -16.34
C ASP A 213 -21.76 -6.83 -17.12
N GLU A 214 -22.32 -5.64 -16.93
CA GLU A 214 -21.84 -4.39 -17.55
C GLU A 214 -20.45 -4.03 -17.02
N TYR A 215 -20.27 -4.01 -15.69
CA TYR A 215 -18.98 -3.65 -15.08
C TYR A 215 -17.91 -4.73 -15.31
N THR A 216 -18.30 -6.01 -15.30
CA THR A 216 -17.40 -7.10 -15.69
C THR A 216 -16.94 -6.93 -17.15
N ALA A 217 -17.87 -6.61 -18.07
CA ALA A 217 -17.53 -6.37 -19.47
C ALA A 217 -16.65 -5.11 -19.67
N ARG A 218 -16.72 -4.13 -18.77
CA ARG A 218 -15.83 -2.96 -18.74
C ARG A 218 -14.44 -3.30 -18.19
N GLY A 219 -14.29 -4.38 -17.43
CA GLY A 219 -13.03 -4.86 -16.88
C GLY A 219 -12.88 -4.79 -15.36
N VAL A 220 -13.97 -4.54 -14.62
CA VAL A 220 -13.95 -4.66 -13.15
C VAL A 220 -13.94 -6.15 -12.80
N ARG A 221 -12.98 -6.59 -11.98
CA ARG A 221 -12.88 -8.01 -11.65
C ARG A 221 -14.00 -8.38 -10.68
N TRP A 222 -14.76 -9.40 -11.06
CA TRP A 222 -15.77 -10.06 -10.22
C TRP A 222 -15.34 -11.53 -10.12
N VAL A 223 -14.48 -11.77 -9.12
CA VAL A 223 -13.68 -12.99 -8.99
C VAL A 223 -14.57 -14.16 -8.61
N TYR A 224 -15.15 -14.17 -7.40
CA TYR A 224 -16.06 -15.24 -6.99
C TYR A 224 -17.53 -14.87 -7.27
N ARG A 225 -18.24 -15.76 -7.96
CA ARG A 225 -19.66 -15.55 -8.33
C ARG A 225 -20.59 -16.51 -7.59
N GLY A 226 -20.08 -17.10 -6.51
CA GLY A 226 -20.76 -18.10 -5.69
C GLY A 226 -20.39 -19.55 -6.01
N GLU A 227 -19.42 -19.78 -6.92
CA GLU A 227 -18.93 -21.12 -7.23
C GLU A 227 -18.32 -21.77 -5.98
N GLY A 228 -18.84 -22.93 -5.58
CA GLY A 228 -18.28 -23.70 -4.46
C GLY A 228 -18.55 -23.15 -3.06
N THR A 229 -19.09 -21.93 -2.93
CA THR A 229 -19.31 -21.28 -1.62
C THR A 229 -20.69 -21.57 -1.02
N GLY A 230 -21.68 -21.89 -1.85
CA GLY A 230 -23.08 -22.05 -1.43
C GLY A 230 -23.81 -20.75 -1.08
N VAL A 231 -23.14 -19.59 -1.23
CA VAL A 231 -23.70 -18.24 -1.06
C VAL A 231 -23.67 -17.54 -2.42
N PRO A 232 -24.75 -16.87 -2.88
CA PRO A 232 -24.72 -16.11 -4.12
C PRO A 232 -23.64 -15.03 -4.06
N GLY A 233 -22.66 -15.04 -4.98
CA GLY A 233 -21.60 -14.03 -5.00
C GLY A 233 -22.05 -12.79 -5.74
N ARG A 234 -22.85 -11.91 -5.12
CA ARG A 234 -23.27 -10.65 -5.77
C ARG A 234 -22.08 -9.73 -5.97
N MET A 235 -22.13 -8.84 -6.96
CA MET A 235 -21.03 -7.89 -7.17
C MET A 235 -20.74 -7.05 -5.94
N SER A 236 -21.75 -6.61 -5.18
CA SER A 236 -21.51 -5.87 -3.93
C SER A 236 -20.75 -6.65 -2.87
N ASP A 237 -20.84 -7.99 -2.89
CA ASP A 237 -20.21 -8.90 -1.92
C ASP A 237 -18.74 -9.18 -2.31
N GLU A 238 -18.32 -8.78 -3.51
CA GLU A 238 -16.96 -8.98 -4.02
C GLU A 238 -16.20 -7.68 -4.22
N LEU A 239 -16.86 -6.53 -4.07
CA LEU A 239 -16.21 -5.23 -4.12
C LEU A 239 -15.66 -4.93 -2.73
N GLU A 240 -14.32 -4.96 -2.60
CA GLU A 240 -13.59 -4.78 -1.34
C GLU A 240 -12.84 -3.43 -1.35
N PRO A 241 -13.40 -2.38 -0.70
CA PRO A 241 -12.72 -1.11 -0.47
C PRO A 241 -11.48 -1.24 0.41
N GLU A 242 -10.33 -0.80 -0.09
CA GLU A 242 -9.03 -0.91 0.60
C GLU A 242 -8.62 0.44 1.22
N ASP A 243 -8.12 1.37 0.39
CA ASP A 243 -7.77 2.74 0.77
C ASP A 243 -8.59 3.78 0.01
N PHE A 244 -8.46 5.05 0.39
CA PHE A 244 -9.07 6.15 -0.35
C PHE A 244 -8.35 7.49 -0.23
N SER A 245 -8.54 8.34 -1.23
CA SER A 245 -8.12 9.75 -1.18
C SER A 245 -9.31 10.69 -1.35
N PHE A 246 -9.33 11.80 -0.61
CA PHE A 246 -10.26 12.89 -0.89
C PHE A 246 -9.90 13.59 -2.19
N ASP A 247 -10.91 14.11 -2.89
CA ASP A 247 -10.68 15.13 -3.92
C ASP A 247 -10.27 16.47 -3.29
N GLU A 248 -9.79 17.42 -4.09
CA GLU A 248 -9.36 18.74 -3.61
C GLU A 248 -10.44 19.50 -2.81
N THR A 249 -11.73 19.25 -3.09
CA THR A 249 -12.83 19.89 -2.37
C THR A 249 -13.37 19.07 -1.19
N GLU A 250 -12.83 17.88 -0.97
CA GLU A 250 -13.24 16.88 0.02
C GLU A 250 -14.75 16.54 0.00
N ASN A 251 -15.40 16.72 -1.16
CA ASN A 251 -16.80 16.33 -1.38
C ASN A 251 -16.91 14.97 -2.06
N LYS A 252 -15.81 14.47 -2.61
CA LYS A 252 -15.68 13.14 -3.18
C LYS A 252 -14.48 12.43 -2.60
N ILE A 253 -14.52 11.11 -2.64
CA ILE A 253 -13.36 10.26 -2.41
C ILE A 253 -13.19 9.31 -3.60
N TYR A 254 -11.94 8.96 -3.86
CA TYR A 254 -11.51 7.92 -4.80
C TYR A 254 -11.07 6.73 -3.95
N VAL A 255 -11.77 5.62 -4.05
CA VAL A 255 -11.59 4.43 -3.21
C VAL A 255 -10.96 3.32 -4.06
N THR A 256 -9.84 2.76 -3.63
CA THR A 256 -9.25 1.58 -4.27
C THR A 256 -10.08 0.35 -3.99
N LEU A 257 -10.17 -0.52 -5.00
CA LEU A 257 -10.78 -1.83 -4.93
C LEU A 257 -9.72 -2.82 -5.43
N GLN A 258 -8.77 -3.16 -4.56
CA GLN A 258 -7.48 -3.77 -4.93
C GLN A 258 -7.67 -5.08 -5.69
N GLU A 259 -8.41 -6.04 -5.12
CA GLU A 259 -8.76 -7.32 -5.73
C GLU A 259 -9.61 -7.13 -6.98
N ASN A 260 -10.43 -6.07 -7.05
CA ASN A 260 -11.27 -5.79 -8.21
C ASN A 260 -10.54 -5.07 -9.35
N ASN A 261 -9.29 -4.65 -9.12
CA ASN A 261 -8.47 -3.86 -10.04
C ASN A 261 -9.23 -2.62 -10.56
N ALA A 262 -9.84 -1.89 -9.64
CA ALA A 262 -10.74 -0.77 -9.94
C ALA A 262 -10.61 0.37 -8.92
N ILE A 263 -11.17 1.53 -9.28
CA ILE A 263 -11.38 2.66 -8.35
C ILE A 263 -12.85 3.04 -8.35
N ALA A 264 -13.45 3.14 -7.17
CA ALA A 264 -14.80 3.67 -7.00
C ALA A 264 -14.74 5.18 -6.70
N VAL A 265 -15.62 5.96 -7.34
CA VAL A 265 -15.80 7.39 -7.04
C VAL A 265 -17.03 7.54 -6.16
N VAL A 266 -16.86 8.04 -4.94
CA VAL A 266 -17.94 8.17 -3.96
C VAL A 266 -18.21 9.65 -3.68
N ASN A 267 -19.48 10.01 -3.66
CA ASN A 267 -19.93 11.38 -3.39
C ASN A 267 -20.39 11.49 -1.94
N LEU A 268 -19.67 12.30 -1.15
CA LEU A 268 -19.94 12.49 0.28
C LEU A 268 -21.09 13.48 0.54
N THR A 269 -21.58 14.18 -0.47
CA THR A 269 -22.79 15.03 -0.35
C THR A 269 -24.04 14.20 -0.52
N THR A 270 -24.09 13.32 -1.52
CA THR A 270 -25.25 12.47 -1.80
C THR A 270 -25.19 11.12 -1.08
N LEU A 271 -24.04 10.76 -0.51
CA LEU A 271 -23.77 9.49 0.18
C LEU A 271 -24.04 8.27 -0.71
N ILE A 272 -23.54 8.32 -1.96
CA ILE A 272 -23.63 7.22 -2.93
C ILE A 272 -22.28 7.00 -3.60
N VAL A 273 -22.03 5.77 -4.04
CA VAL A 273 -20.99 5.48 -5.04
C VAL A 273 -21.51 5.96 -6.40
N ASP A 274 -20.85 6.94 -7.01
CA ASP A 274 -21.24 7.52 -8.30
C ASP A 274 -21.01 6.51 -9.43
N GLU A 275 -19.82 5.91 -9.47
CA GLU A 275 -19.30 5.12 -10.60
C GLU A 275 -18.10 4.24 -10.16
N ILE A 276 -17.82 3.14 -10.87
CA ILE A 276 -16.63 2.28 -10.67
C ILE A 276 -15.83 2.22 -11.98
N TYR A 277 -14.54 2.53 -11.92
CA TYR A 277 -13.66 2.57 -13.09
C TYR A 277 -12.66 1.42 -13.03
N PRO A 278 -12.65 0.52 -14.03
CA PRO A 278 -11.61 -0.49 -14.13
C PRO A 278 -10.29 0.12 -14.58
N LEU A 279 -9.18 -0.42 -14.08
CA LEU A 279 -7.83 0.12 -14.34
C LEU A 279 -7.19 -0.49 -15.60
N GLY A 280 -7.81 -1.50 -16.21
CA GLY A 280 -7.22 -2.24 -17.32
C GLY A 280 -6.05 -3.11 -16.86
N ALA A 281 -5.09 -3.36 -17.74
CA ALA A 281 -3.93 -4.20 -17.40
C ALA A 281 -2.67 -3.73 -18.12
N LYS A 282 -1.52 -3.87 -17.44
CA LYS A 282 -0.20 -3.64 -17.99
C LYS A 282 0.17 -4.78 -18.94
N ASN A 283 0.64 -4.45 -20.14
CA ASN A 283 1.14 -5.45 -21.09
C ASN A 283 2.65 -5.62 -20.95
N TRP A 284 3.09 -6.75 -20.39
CA TRP A 284 4.49 -7.05 -20.16
C TRP A 284 5.27 -7.39 -21.43
N ALA A 285 4.65 -7.39 -22.61
CA ALA A 285 5.38 -7.44 -23.87
C ALA A 285 6.10 -6.11 -24.18
N ASN A 286 5.66 -5.01 -23.56
CA ASN A 286 6.21 -3.67 -23.76
C ASN A 286 7.26 -3.28 -22.71
N TYR A 287 7.36 -4.03 -21.62
CA TYR A 287 8.22 -3.77 -20.47
C TYR A 287 8.97 -5.04 -20.09
N MET A 288 9.86 -4.97 -19.10
CA MET A 288 10.54 -6.16 -18.58
C MET A 288 10.11 -6.40 -17.14
N LEU A 289 9.98 -7.66 -16.75
CA LEU A 289 9.85 -8.09 -15.35
C LEU A 289 10.77 -9.28 -15.10
N ASP A 290 11.08 -9.52 -13.84
CA ASP A 290 11.65 -10.78 -13.40
C ASP A 290 10.55 -11.70 -12.85
N PRO A 291 10.20 -12.80 -13.56
CA PRO A 291 9.04 -13.62 -13.23
C PRO A 291 9.38 -14.88 -12.40
N SER A 292 10.64 -15.15 -12.09
CA SER A 292 11.06 -16.43 -11.51
C SER A 292 12.21 -16.30 -10.52
N ASP A 293 12.10 -17.06 -9.44
CA ASP A 293 13.15 -17.31 -8.44
C ASP A 293 13.87 -18.66 -8.70
N LYS A 294 13.73 -19.24 -9.89
CA LYS A 294 14.30 -20.55 -10.28
C LYS A 294 15.26 -20.48 -11.46
N ASP A 295 15.67 -19.28 -11.84
CA ASP A 295 16.53 -19.04 -12.99
C ASP A 295 17.99 -18.74 -12.61
N GLY A 296 18.31 -18.70 -11.31
CA GLY A 296 19.64 -18.45 -10.80
C GLY A 296 19.98 -16.97 -10.63
N GLY A 297 18.97 -16.08 -10.65
CA GLY A 297 19.06 -14.68 -10.25
C GLY A 297 18.58 -13.73 -11.35
N ILE A 298 17.95 -12.62 -10.98
CA ILE A 298 17.58 -11.44 -11.80
C ILE A 298 17.65 -11.62 -13.33
N ARG A 299 16.52 -11.99 -13.95
CA ARG A 299 16.36 -12.05 -15.40
C ARG A 299 15.16 -11.26 -15.92
N MET A 300 15.35 -9.94 -15.95
CA MET A 300 14.42 -9.00 -16.58
C MET A 300 14.20 -9.34 -18.07
N GLN A 301 12.98 -9.77 -18.41
CA GLN A 301 12.56 -10.10 -19.78
C GLN A 301 11.15 -9.60 -20.06
N ASN A 302 10.82 -9.44 -21.35
CA ASN A 302 9.45 -9.16 -21.77
C ASN A 302 8.70 -10.47 -22.03
N TRP A 303 7.41 -10.48 -21.71
CA TRP A 303 6.56 -11.66 -21.84
C TRP A 303 5.18 -11.26 -22.36
N PRO A 304 4.55 -12.02 -23.27
CA PRO A 304 3.21 -11.73 -23.79
C PRO A 304 2.12 -12.12 -22.77
N ILE A 305 2.23 -11.57 -21.56
CA ILE A 305 1.31 -11.70 -20.43
C ILE A 305 0.89 -10.30 -19.95
N PHE A 306 -0.08 -10.27 -19.06
CA PHE A 306 -0.60 -9.03 -18.48
C PHE A 306 -0.32 -8.97 -16.98
N GLY A 307 -0.24 -7.76 -16.43
CA GLY A 307 -0.23 -7.50 -14.98
C GLY A 307 -1.45 -6.67 -14.60
N LEU A 308 -2.15 -7.07 -13.55
CA LEU A 308 -3.25 -6.29 -12.99
C LEU A 308 -2.66 -5.15 -12.13
N TYR A 309 -3.27 -3.96 -12.13
CA TYR A 309 -2.72 -2.84 -11.37
C TYR A 309 -2.95 -3.00 -9.87
N GLN A 310 -4.18 -3.34 -9.46
CA GLN A 310 -4.53 -3.73 -8.09
C GLN A 310 -3.91 -2.81 -7.03
N PRO A 311 -4.39 -1.56 -6.97
CA PRO A 311 -3.75 -0.58 -6.14
C PRO A 311 -4.12 -0.76 -4.67
N ASP A 312 -3.12 -0.72 -3.80
CA ASP A 312 -3.31 -0.68 -2.36
C ASP A 312 -3.68 0.76 -1.94
N ASP A 313 -2.68 1.64 -1.95
CA ASP A 313 -2.79 3.05 -1.58
C ASP A 313 -3.14 3.96 -2.78
N VAL A 314 -3.84 5.05 -2.49
CA VAL A 314 -4.19 6.10 -3.46
C VAL A 314 -4.05 7.52 -2.88
N VAL A 315 -3.42 8.40 -3.64
CA VAL A 315 -3.30 9.82 -3.29
C VAL A 315 -3.72 10.70 -4.45
N SER A 316 -4.68 11.58 -4.21
CA SER A 316 -5.04 12.65 -5.15
C SER A 316 -4.12 13.86 -4.97
N PHE A 317 -3.70 14.47 -6.07
CA PHE A 317 -2.86 15.66 -6.04
C PHE A 317 -3.05 16.51 -7.29
N THR A 318 -2.56 17.75 -7.23
CA THR A 318 -2.57 18.66 -8.38
C THR A 318 -1.15 19.07 -8.73
N VAL A 319 -0.79 18.91 -10.01
CA VAL A 319 0.48 19.38 -10.56
C VAL A 319 0.22 20.31 -11.74
N GLY A 320 0.64 21.57 -11.60
CA GLY A 320 0.25 22.63 -12.53
C GLY A 320 -1.27 22.78 -12.58
N SER A 321 -1.89 22.49 -13.73
CA SER A 321 -3.35 22.50 -13.90
C SER A 321 -3.98 21.10 -13.95
N ARG A 322 -3.20 20.04 -13.72
CA ARG A 322 -3.68 18.65 -13.81
C ARG A 322 -4.04 18.13 -12.43
N LYS A 323 -5.27 17.65 -12.29
CA LYS A 323 -5.69 16.85 -11.13
C LYS A 323 -5.43 15.39 -11.44
N LEU A 324 -4.57 14.77 -10.66
CA LEU A 324 -4.12 13.40 -10.84
C LEU A 324 -4.40 12.57 -9.58
N LEU A 325 -4.43 11.27 -9.76
CA LEU A 325 -4.37 10.27 -8.70
C LEU A 325 -3.12 9.44 -8.92
N ALA A 326 -2.32 9.25 -7.89
CA ALA A 326 -1.25 8.27 -7.89
C ALA A 326 -1.72 7.03 -7.13
N THR A 327 -1.40 5.84 -7.65
CA THR A 327 -1.74 4.56 -7.04
C THR A 327 -0.50 3.68 -6.87
N ALA A 328 -0.37 3.02 -5.73
CA ALA A 328 0.66 2.03 -5.45
C ALA A 328 0.17 0.65 -5.91
N ASN A 329 0.76 0.09 -6.96
CA ASN A 329 0.22 -1.08 -7.67
C ASN A 329 0.82 -2.38 -7.12
N GLU A 330 0.46 -2.70 -5.89
CA GLU A 330 1.03 -3.78 -5.08
C GLU A 330 0.62 -5.15 -5.63
N GLY A 331 -0.69 -5.43 -5.65
CA GLY A 331 -1.25 -6.72 -6.06
C GLY A 331 -1.76 -7.54 -4.88
N ASN A 332 -2.99 -8.04 -5.00
CA ASN A 332 -3.54 -8.95 -4.00
C ASN A 332 -4.42 -10.00 -4.66
N SER A 333 -4.33 -11.25 -4.21
CA SER A 333 -5.16 -12.34 -4.71
C SER A 333 -6.43 -12.43 -3.87
N ARG A 334 -7.53 -12.88 -4.48
CA ARG A 334 -8.76 -13.10 -3.71
C ARG A 334 -8.76 -14.51 -3.13
N GLU A 335 -8.87 -14.63 -1.82
CA GLU A 335 -8.90 -15.92 -1.10
C GLU A 335 -10.10 -16.05 -0.17
N LEU A 336 -10.68 -17.26 -0.10
CA LEU A 336 -11.83 -17.59 0.73
C LEU A 336 -11.66 -18.97 1.37
N THR A 337 -12.02 -19.12 2.64
CA THR A 337 -12.12 -20.44 3.29
C THR A 337 -13.58 -20.83 3.47
N VAL A 338 -14.03 -21.87 2.76
CA VAL A 338 -15.40 -22.39 2.86
C VAL A 338 -15.37 -23.82 3.37
N GLY A 339 -15.96 -24.06 4.55
CA GLY A 339 -16.02 -25.40 5.14
C GLY A 339 -14.63 -26.01 5.42
N GLY A 340 -13.63 -25.15 5.68
CA GLY A 340 -12.23 -25.56 5.90
C GLY A 340 -11.45 -25.86 4.61
N VAL A 341 -11.97 -25.47 3.45
CA VAL A 341 -11.28 -25.57 2.16
C VAL A 341 -10.96 -24.17 1.68
N ASP A 342 -9.68 -23.91 1.42
CA ASP A 342 -9.22 -22.66 0.85
C ASP A 342 -9.45 -22.66 -0.66
N ILE A 343 -10.05 -21.57 -1.13
CA ILE A 343 -10.30 -21.28 -2.53
C ILE A 343 -9.48 -20.02 -2.83
N THR A 344 -8.64 -20.09 -3.85
CA THR A 344 -7.77 -18.99 -4.25
C THR A 344 -7.91 -18.71 -5.74
N ASP A 345 -7.82 -17.42 -6.09
CA ASP A 345 -7.71 -16.90 -7.45
C ASP A 345 -6.32 -17.18 -8.04
N GLU A 346 -5.40 -17.80 -7.30
CA GLU A 346 -4.02 -17.97 -7.74
C GLU A 346 -3.74 -19.36 -8.33
N TRP A 347 -3.10 -19.40 -9.51
CA TRP A 347 -2.37 -20.57 -10.04
C TRP A 347 -0.94 -20.21 -10.44
N LYS A 348 -0.03 -21.18 -10.37
CA LYS A 348 1.30 -21.04 -11.00
C LYS A 348 1.16 -21.22 -12.51
N GLY A 349 2.07 -20.64 -13.28
CA GLY A 349 2.08 -20.80 -14.74
C GLY A 349 2.01 -22.26 -15.21
N LYS A 350 2.72 -23.17 -14.53
CA LYS A 350 2.70 -24.61 -14.88
C LYS A 350 1.40 -25.33 -14.54
N ASP A 351 0.57 -24.78 -13.67
CA ASP A 351 -0.69 -25.38 -13.28
C ASP A 351 -1.69 -25.31 -14.44
N PHE A 352 -1.64 -24.24 -15.26
CA PHE A 352 -2.43 -24.16 -16.50
C PHE A 352 -2.10 -25.29 -17.49
N ILE A 353 -0.82 -25.70 -17.54
CA ILE A 353 -0.39 -26.80 -18.40
C ILE A 353 -0.84 -28.14 -17.83
N THR A 354 -0.60 -28.35 -16.53
CA THR A 354 -0.95 -29.59 -15.82
C THR A 354 -2.46 -29.84 -15.86
N ASN A 355 -3.26 -28.79 -15.79
CA ASN A 355 -4.73 -28.85 -15.85
C ASN A 355 -5.28 -28.92 -17.28
N GLY A 356 -4.44 -28.87 -18.32
CA GLY A 356 -4.89 -28.83 -19.72
C GLY A 356 -5.72 -27.59 -20.06
N ALA A 357 -5.50 -26.50 -19.33
CA ALA A 357 -6.31 -25.29 -19.37
C ALA A 357 -5.80 -24.25 -20.38
N VAL A 358 -4.71 -24.50 -21.11
CA VAL A 358 -4.22 -23.55 -22.12
C VAL A 358 -4.96 -23.72 -23.44
N ALA A 359 -5.50 -22.63 -24.00
CA ALA A 359 -6.20 -22.66 -25.27
C ALA A 359 -5.24 -22.95 -26.44
N PRO A 360 -5.66 -23.67 -27.50
CA PRO A 360 -4.82 -23.95 -28.66
C PRO A 360 -4.36 -22.71 -29.46
N THR A 361 -5.00 -21.56 -29.24
CA THR A 361 -4.66 -20.27 -29.85
C THR A 361 -3.43 -19.63 -29.21
N VAL A 362 -3.04 -20.05 -28.01
CA VAL A 362 -1.87 -19.54 -27.31
C VAL A 362 -0.59 -19.97 -28.04
N PRO A 363 0.35 -19.05 -28.34
CA PRO A 363 1.59 -19.39 -29.03
C PRO A 363 2.40 -20.44 -28.28
N GLN A 364 2.92 -21.44 -29.00
CA GLN A 364 3.67 -22.55 -28.40
C GLN A 364 4.91 -22.10 -27.59
N THR A 365 5.47 -20.94 -27.91
CA THR A 365 6.56 -20.32 -27.14
C THR A 365 6.10 -19.89 -25.76
N LEU A 366 4.89 -19.33 -25.62
CA LEU A 366 4.32 -18.97 -24.32
C LEU A 366 3.93 -20.22 -23.54
N VAL A 367 3.39 -21.25 -24.21
CA VAL A 367 3.12 -22.56 -23.59
C VAL A 367 4.39 -23.16 -23.00
N ALA A 368 5.51 -23.10 -23.74
CA ALA A 368 6.81 -23.58 -23.25
C ALA A 368 7.31 -22.77 -22.04
N ALA A 369 7.13 -21.45 -22.04
CA ALA A 369 7.51 -20.58 -20.93
C ALA A 369 6.69 -20.84 -19.66
N LEU A 370 5.38 -21.07 -19.80
CA LEU A 370 4.49 -21.47 -18.69
C LEU A 370 4.83 -22.84 -18.12
N GLN A 371 5.47 -23.72 -18.89
CA GLN A 371 5.93 -25.02 -18.41
C GLN A 371 7.29 -24.95 -17.69
N ASP A 372 8.09 -23.93 -17.96
CA ASP A 372 9.47 -23.79 -17.47
C ASP A 372 9.51 -22.95 -16.19
N ASP A 373 9.90 -23.59 -15.08
CA ASP A 373 10.03 -22.93 -13.78
C ASP A 373 11.04 -21.77 -13.81
N ALA A 374 12.07 -21.81 -14.67
CA ALA A 374 13.03 -20.73 -14.84
C ALA A 374 12.51 -19.55 -15.71
N GLN A 375 11.24 -19.58 -16.11
CA GLN A 375 10.56 -18.54 -16.89
C GLN A 375 9.24 -18.18 -16.21
N LEU A 376 8.09 -18.60 -16.75
CA LEU A 376 6.77 -18.25 -16.20
C LEU A 376 6.17 -19.36 -15.35
N GLY A 377 6.81 -20.54 -15.26
CA GLY A 377 6.23 -21.73 -14.65
C GLY A 377 5.93 -21.58 -13.15
N VAL A 378 6.69 -20.75 -12.44
CA VAL A 378 6.45 -20.43 -11.03
C VAL A 378 5.71 -19.12 -10.81
N LEU A 379 5.60 -18.25 -11.83
CA LEU A 379 4.90 -16.98 -11.69
C LEU A 379 3.43 -17.21 -11.32
N ARG A 380 2.90 -16.37 -10.43
CA ARG A 380 1.49 -16.40 -10.01
C ARG A 380 0.60 -15.62 -10.94
N PHE A 381 -0.49 -16.26 -11.34
CA PHE A 381 -1.50 -15.71 -12.24
C PHE A 381 -2.90 -15.94 -11.70
N SER A 382 -3.82 -15.07 -12.07
CA SER A 382 -5.26 -15.27 -11.86
C SER A 382 -5.76 -16.52 -12.60
N ASN A 383 -6.54 -17.35 -11.91
CA ASN A 383 -7.32 -18.46 -12.47
C ASN A 383 -8.80 -18.08 -12.69
N TYR A 384 -9.09 -16.78 -12.72
CA TYR A 384 -10.39 -16.23 -13.10
C TYR A 384 -10.32 -15.39 -14.37
N ASP A 385 -9.20 -14.70 -14.60
CA ASP A 385 -9.01 -13.80 -15.74
C ASP A 385 -8.43 -14.50 -16.98
N GLY A 386 -8.71 -13.96 -18.17
CA GLY A 386 -8.13 -14.44 -19.44
C GLY A 386 -8.73 -15.71 -20.05
N LYS A 387 -9.88 -16.16 -19.54
CA LYS A 387 -10.65 -17.30 -20.09
C LYS A 387 -11.14 -17.04 -21.51
N SER A 388 -11.14 -18.07 -22.36
CA SER A 388 -11.70 -18.02 -23.70
C SER A 388 -13.21 -17.81 -23.65
N ALA A 389 -13.71 -16.83 -24.41
CA ALA A 389 -15.15 -16.61 -24.56
C ALA A 389 -15.87 -17.82 -25.21
N SER A 390 -15.15 -18.61 -26.01
CA SER A 390 -15.69 -19.78 -26.71
C SER A 390 -15.56 -21.09 -25.93
N ASN A 391 -14.59 -21.17 -25.02
CA ASN A 391 -14.36 -22.33 -24.17
C ASN A 391 -13.85 -21.87 -22.78
N PRO A 392 -14.75 -21.50 -21.84
CA PRO A 392 -14.36 -20.96 -20.54
C PRO A 392 -13.51 -21.88 -19.65
N GLY A 393 -13.36 -23.15 -20.00
CA GLY A 393 -12.41 -24.07 -19.36
C GLY A 393 -10.96 -23.92 -19.84
N GLN A 394 -10.71 -23.02 -20.80
CA GLN A 394 -9.38 -22.72 -21.34
C GLN A 394 -9.06 -21.23 -21.27
N TYR A 395 -7.77 -20.91 -21.21
CA TYR A 395 -7.22 -19.56 -21.10
C TYR A 395 -6.48 -19.17 -22.38
N GLU A 396 -6.74 -17.95 -22.84
CA GLU A 396 -6.11 -17.33 -24.00
C GLU A 396 -5.11 -16.24 -23.59
N GLN A 397 -5.27 -15.71 -22.38
CA GLN A 397 -4.44 -14.66 -21.79
C GLN A 397 -4.13 -15.00 -20.33
N PHE A 398 -3.02 -14.49 -19.81
CA PHE A 398 -2.54 -14.78 -18.47
C PHE A 398 -2.25 -13.46 -17.75
N TYR A 399 -2.82 -13.30 -16.56
CA TYR A 399 -2.78 -12.06 -15.78
C TYR A 399 -2.06 -12.32 -14.46
N ALA A 400 -0.86 -11.78 -14.32
CA ALA A 400 -0.12 -11.78 -13.07
C ALA A 400 -0.69 -10.72 -12.12
N PHE A 401 -0.56 -10.96 -10.82
CA PHE A 401 -0.97 -10.02 -9.78
C PHE A 401 0.06 -8.89 -9.63
N GLY A 402 -0.45 -7.70 -9.33
CA GLY A 402 0.37 -6.51 -9.10
C GLY A 402 0.89 -5.84 -10.37
N GLY A 403 0.96 -4.51 -10.30
CA GLY A 403 1.52 -3.69 -11.37
C GLY A 403 3.04 -3.56 -11.27
N ARG A 404 3.67 -4.02 -10.18
CA ARG A 404 5.13 -3.96 -9.94
C ARG A 404 5.66 -2.52 -10.02
N GLY A 405 4.90 -1.57 -9.45
CA GLY A 405 5.25 -0.15 -9.46
C GLY A 405 4.08 0.76 -9.11
N PHE A 406 3.97 1.91 -9.77
CA PHE A 406 2.91 2.89 -9.50
C PHE A 406 2.40 3.53 -10.80
N SER A 407 1.17 4.03 -10.77
CA SER A 407 0.53 4.68 -11.92
C SER A 407 -0.03 6.04 -11.55
N LEU A 408 -0.13 6.93 -12.55
CA LEU A 408 -0.86 8.19 -12.47
C LEU A 408 -2.11 8.13 -13.33
N TRP A 409 -3.25 8.57 -12.80
CA TRP A 409 -4.55 8.58 -13.45
C TRP A 409 -5.11 10.00 -13.49
N LYS A 410 -5.85 10.35 -14.54
CA LYS A 410 -6.54 11.65 -14.57
C LYS A 410 -7.76 11.61 -13.67
N ALA A 411 -7.84 12.49 -12.68
CA ALA A 411 -8.95 12.51 -11.72
C ALA A 411 -10.33 12.81 -12.36
N SER A 412 -10.36 13.32 -13.59
CA SER A 412 -11.59 13.66 -14.33
C SER A 412 -12.34 12.45 -14.88
N ASP A 413 -11.63 11.40 -15.29
CA ASP A 413 -12.19 10.27 -16.02
C ASP A 413 -11.51 8.92 -15.70
N LEU A 414 -10.53 8.93 -14.79
CA LEU A 414 -9.68 7.81 -14.41
C LEU A 414 -8.99 7.12 -15.59
N THR A 415 -8.75 7.84 -16.69
CA THR A 415 -7.85 7.36 -17.75
C THR A 415 -6.41 7.38 -17.27
N GLN A 416 -5.64 6.32 -17.57
CA GLN A 416 -4.23 6.27 -17.23
C GLN A 416 -3.48 7.42 -17.92
N PHE A 417 -2.82 8.24 -17.11
CA PHE A 417 -2.01 9.36 -17.55
C PHE A 417 -0.56 8.91 -17.79
N TRP A 418 -0.02 8.11 -16.86
CA TRP A 418 1.35 7.60 -16.89
C TRP A 418 1.45 6.33 -16.03
N ASP A 419 2.40 5.47 -16.33
CA ASP A 419 2.72 4.28 -15.53
C ASP A 419 4.24 4.09 -15.47
N SER A 420 4.74 3.61 -14.33
CA SER A 420 6.18 3.40 -14.12
C SER A 420 6.77 2.31 -15.01
N GLY A 421 5.96 1.52 -15.70
CA GLY A 421 6.41 0.41 -16.54
C GLY A 421 7.17 -0.60 -15.70
N ALA A 422 8.46 -0.76 -16.00
CA ALA A 422 9.40 -1.61 -15.28
C ALA A 422 10.36 -0.82 -14.37
N ASP A 423 10.19 0.50 -14.23
CA ASP A 423 11.23 1.36 -13.66
C ASP A 423 11.61 0.95 -12.24
N VAL A 424 10.64 0.63 -11.38
CA VAL A 424 10.88 0.18 -9.99
C VAL A 424 11.85 -1.01 -9.94
N GLU A 425 11.52 -2.13 -10.59
CA GLU A 425 12.42 -3.31 -10.65
C GLU A 425 13.75 -3.01 -11.34
N LEU A 426 13.75 -2.15 -12.38
CA LEU A 426 15.00 -1.75 -13.04
C LEU A 426 15.91 -0.94 -12.11
N GLN A 427 15.35 -0.07 -11.25
CA GLN A 427 16.14 0.63 -10.24
C GLN A 427 16.61 -0.33 -9.14
N HIS A 428 15.79 -1.29 -8.71
CA HIS A 428 16.25 -2.35 -7.79
C HIS A 428 17.43 -3.13 -8.38
N THR A 429 17.37 -3.50 -9.66
CA THR A 429 18.47 -4.19 -10.35
C THR A 429 19.75 -3.34 -10.36
N ARG A 430 19.63 -2.02 -10.52
CA ARG A 430 20.79 -1.10 -10.59
C ARG A 430 21.38 -0.79 -9.23
N HIS A 431 20.54 -0.61 -8.22
CA HIS A 431 20.92 -0.02 -6.94
C HIS A 431 20.95 -1.02 -5.79
N LEU A 432 20.08 -2.04 -5.83
CA LEU A 432 19.92 -3.07 -4.77
C LEU A 432 20.06 -4.52 -5.29
N PRO A 433 21.00 -4.85 -6.21
CA PRO A 433 21.04 -6.17 -6.87
C PRO A 433 21.35 -7.35 -5.93
N LEU A 434 21.87 -7.09 -4.73
CA LEU A 434 22.19 -8.13 -3.75
C LEU A 434 20.97 -8.63 -2.98
N ILE A 435 19.89 -7.84 -2.98
CA ILE A 435 18.64 -8.12 -2.26
C ILE A 435 17.43 -7.94 -3.18
N PHE A 436 17.62 -7.97 -4.50
CA PHE A 436 16.55 -7.75 -5.47
C PHE A 436 15.35 -8.66 -5.16
N ASN A 437 14.16 -8.07 -5.03
CA ASN A 437 12.91 -8.77 -4.69
C ASN A 437 13.06 -9.77 -3.53
N CYS A 438 13.91 -9.48 -2.52
CA CYS A 438 14.00 -10.35 -1.37
C CYS A 438 12.73 -10.26 -0.53
N GLU A 439 12.34 -11.39 0.05
CA GLU A 439 11.15 -11.54 0.88
C GLU A 439 11.59 -11.97 2.29
N PHE A 440 10.96 -11.44 3.33
CA PHE A 440 11.13 -11.96 4.68
C PHE A 440 10.37 -13.27 4.81
N ASP A 441 11.02 -14.32 5.33
CA ASP A 441 10.46 -15.65 5.53
C ASP A 441 10.38 -15.91 7.05
N ASP A 442 9.21 -15.68 7.63
CA ASP A 442 8.90 -15.84 9.06
C ASP A 442 9.19 -17.27 9.57
N ALA A 443 9.08 -18.27 8.69
CA ALA A 443 9.41 -19.65 8.99
C ALA A 443 10.92 -19.90 9.08
N ASN A 444 11.75 -19.00 8.54
CA ASN A 444 13.21 -19.10 8.52
C ASN A 444 13.91 -17.75 8.82
N PRO A 445 13.74 -17.16 10.02
CA PRO A 445 14.30 -15.84 10.36
C PRO A 445 15.84 -15.83 10.43
N ASN A 446 16.47 -17.02 10.42
CA ASN A 446 17.92 -17.20 10.39
C ASN A 446 18.58 -16.85 9.04
N LYS A 447 17.80 -16.43 8.04
CA LYS A 447 18.31 -16.00 6.74
C LYS A 447 18.50 -14.49 6.71
N SER A 448 19.44 -14.02 5.89
CA SER A 448 19.63 -12.60 5.60
C SER A 448 18.82 -12.15 4.39
N PRO A 449 18.58 -10.84 4.21
CA PRO A 449 18.04 -10.31 2.95
C PRO A 449 18.80 -10.78 1.70
N MET A 450 20.13 -11.00 1.81
CA MET A 450 20.94 -11.50 0.70
C MET A 450 20.71 -12.98 0.39
N ASP A 451 20.32 -13.79 1.38
CA ASP A 451 19.99 -15.20 1.19
C ASP A 451 18.61 -15.37 0.54
N GLU A 452 17.69 -14.44 0.81
CA GLU A 452 16.32 -14.40 0.27
C GLU A 452 16.19 -13.65 -1.05
N LYS A 453 17.32 -13.28 -1.66
CA LYS A 453 17.31 -12.62 -2.96
C LYS A 453 16.43 -13.39 -3.95
N ASP A 454 15.60 -12.63 -4.68
CA ASP A 454 14.75 -13.08 -5.79
C ASP A 454 13.45 -13.78 -5.40
N GLU A 455 13.21 -14.05 -4.12
CA GLU A 455 12.09 -14.90 -3.68
C GLU A 455 10.70 -14.33 -4.08
N ALA A 456 10.52 -13.01 -4.10
CA ALA A 456 9.27 -12.38 -4.51
C ALA A 456 9.07 -12.26 -6.04
N SER A 457 10.08 -12.55 -6.87
CA SER A 457 9.99 -12.45 -8.33
C SER A 457 8.94 -13.41 -8.93
N LYS A 458 8.75 -14.58 -8.31
CA LYS A 458 7.68 -15.53 -8.69
C LYS A 458 6.26 -15.06 -8.34
N LYS A 459 6.12 -13.95 -7.61
CA LYS A 459 4.85 -13.39 -7.11
C LYS A 459 4.61 -12.01 -7.72
N LYS A 460 4.61 -10.97 -6.88
CA LYS A 460 4.25 -9.59 -7.20
C LYS A 460 5.49 -8.69 -7.37
N GLY A 461 6.70 -9.25 -7.30
CA GLY A 461 7.95 -8.51 -7.52
C GLY A 461 8.20 -7.52 -6.39
N PRO A 462 8.25 -6.19 -6.65
CA PRO A 462 8.51 -5.17 -5.64
C PRO A 462 7.46 -5.01 -4.53
N GLU A 463 6.19 -5.34 -4.81
CA GLU A 463 5.07 -5.07 -3.87
C GLU A 463 5.07 -3.60 -3.44
N THR A 464 4.78 -2.71 -4.41
CA THR A 464 4.72 -1.27 -4.16
C THR A 464 3.45 -0.94 -3.38
N GLU A 465 3.62 -0.67 -2.09
CA GLU A 465 2.58 -0.71 -1.06
C GLU A 465 2.07 0.69 -0.70
N SER A 466 2.91 1.47 -0.03
CA SER A 466 2.55 2.81 0.45
C SER A 466 3.00 3.92 -0.50
N LEU A 467 2.24 5.03 -0.54
CA LEU A 467 2.65 6.23 -1.27
C LEU A 467 2.39 7.54 -0.52
N VAL A 468 3.27 8.51 -0.78
CA VAL A 468 3.06 9.90 -0.34
C VAL A 468 3.36 10.85 -1.47
N VAL A 469 2.48 11.85 -1.65
CA VAL A 469 2.75 13.01 -2.50
C VAL A 469 3.03 14.23 -1.62
N ALA A 470 4.15 14.91 -1.88
CA ALA A 470 4.59 16.04 -1.08
C ALA A 470 5.19 17.16 -1.94
N GLU A 471 5.21 18.38 -1.40
CA GLU A 471 5.96 19.50 -1.95
C GLU A 471 7.28 19.65 -1.19
N VAL A 472 8.39 19.47 -1.89
CA VAL A 472 9.74 19.49 -1.30
C VAL A 472 10.64 20.36 -2.17
N TYR A 473 11.23 21.40 -1.56
CA TYR A 473 12.13 22.35 -2.24
C TYR A 473 11.55 22.97 -3.53
N GLY A 474 10.22 23.13 -3.60
CA GLY A 474 9.52 23.69 -4.76
C GLY A 474 9.25 22.68 -5.88
N LYS A 475 9.48 21.38 -5.65
CA LYS A 475 9.11 20.28 -6.53
C LYS A 475 7.99 19.47 -5.88
N THR A 476 6.98 19.08 -6.67
CA THR A 476 6.07 17.98 -6.32
C THR A 476 6.87 16.68 -6.40
N VAL A 477 6.86 15.88 -5.34
CA VAL A 477 7.50 14.56 -5.28
C VAL A 477 6.51 13.48 -4.92
N ILE A 478 6.72 12.29 -5.47
CA ILE A 478 6.05 11.06 -5.12
C ILE A 478 7.09 10.18 -4.45
N ILE A 479 6.81 9.75 -3.22
CA ILE A 479 7.62 8.80 -2.47
C ILE A 479 6.81 7.51 -2.42
N ILE A 480 7.42 6.39 -2.83
CA ILE A 480 6.79 5.06 -2.77
C ILE A 480 7.58 4.15 -1.83
N GLY A 481 6.86 3.38 -1.02
CA GLY A 481 7.35 2.24 -0.26
C GLY A 481 7.19 0.98 -1.09
N ASN A 482 8.16 0.07 -1.01
CA ASN A 482 8.08 -1.24 -1.63
C ASN A 482 8.44 -2.26 -0.56
N GLU A 483 7.59 -3.26 -0.32
CA GLU A 483 7.84 -4.29 0.68
C GLU A 483 9.02 -5.18 0.29
N ARG A 484 9.23 -5.39 -1.01
CA ARG A 484 10.30 -6.22 -1.55
C ARG A 484 11.25 -5.34 -2.37
N PRO A 485 12.45 -4.98 -1.88
CA PRO A 485 13.13 -5.48 -0.68
C PRO A 485 13.15 -4.47 0.48
N SER A 486 11.99 -3.91 0.82
CA SER A 486 11.80 -2.90 1.86
C SER A 486 12.45 -1.55 1.54
N SER A 487 12.28 -1.08 0.31
CA SER A 487 12.94 0.12 -0.22
C SER A 487 12.01 1.31 -0.38
N LEU A 488 12.54 2.51 -0.16
CA LEU A 488 11.88 3.78 -0.39
C LEU A 488 12.42 4.41 -1.67
N MET A 489 11.55 4.83 -2.59
CA MET A 489 11.95 5.48 -3.85
C MET A 489 11.29 6.84 -3.99
N ILE A 490 12.05 7.82 -4.50
CA ILE A 490 11.57 9.19 -4.71
C ILE A 490 11.56 9.48 -6.21
N TYR A 491 10.46 10.06 -6.67
CA TYR A 491 10.30 10.60 -8.01
C TYR A 491 9.86 12.06 -7.93
N SER A 492 10.51 12.97 -8.65
CA SER A 492 9.98 14.31 -8.86
C SER A 492 8.98 14.33 -10.00
N VAL A 493 7.98 15.20 -9.95
CA VAL A 493 6.97 15.34 -11.00
C VAL A 493 7.17 16.68 -11.71
N ASP A 494 7.46 16.63 -13.01
CA ASP A 494 7.63 17.85 -13.80
C ASP A 494 6.33 18.67 -13.83
N THR A 495 6.40 19.93 -13.39
CA THR A 495 5.20 20.77 -13.22
C THR A 495 4.44 21.04 -14.52
N VAL A 496 5.14 21.00 -15.67
CA VAL A 496 4.57 21.35 -16.98
C VAL A 496 3.92 20.14 -17.64
N THR A 497 4.58 19.01 -17.62
CA THR A 497 4.18 17.77 -18.28
C THR A 497 3.38 16.87 -17.34
N GLY A 498 3.66 16.89 -16.04
CA GLY A 498 3.11 15.96 -15.05
C GLY A 498 3.82 14.61 -15.03
N ILE A 499 4.95 14.45 -15.73
CA ILE A 499 5.64 13.18 -15.86
C ILE A 499 6.64 13.00 -14.69
N PRO A 500 6.58 11.87 -13.96
CA PRO A 500 7.55 11.54 -12.92
C PRO A 500 8.95 11.26 -13.49
N SER A 501 9.99 11.62 -12.72
CA SER A 501 11.39 11.31 -12.96
C SER A 501 12.03 10.77 -11.69
N PHE A 502 12.76 9.65 -11.80
CA PHE A 502 13.44 9.03 -10.66
C PHE A 502 14.51 9.96 -10.09
N GLU A 503 14.49 10.16 -8.78
CA GLU A 503 15.45 10.97 -8.02
C GLU A 503 16.42 10.09 -7.24
N SER A 504 15.90 9.19 -6.41
CA SER A 504 16.72 8.33 -5.56
C SER A 504 15.98 7.10 -5.06
N ILE A 505 16.77 6.13 -4.57
CA ILE A 505 16.31 4.95 -3.87
C ILE A 505 17.11 4.79 -2.57
N PHE A 506 16.43 4.36 -1.52
CA PHE A 506 17.00 4.15 -0.20
C PHE A 506 16.52 2.84 0.40
N ARG A 507 17.42 2.13 1.09
CA ARG A 507 17.14 0.94 1.90
C ARG A 507 17.99 1.00 3.16
N ALA A 508 17.34 0.98 4.32
CA ALA A 508 18.03 0.99 5.62
C ALA A 508 18.49 -0.41 6.05
N GLY A 509 19.26 -0.49 7.14
CA GLY A 509 19.60 -1.75 7.81
C GLY A 509 20.74 -2.58 7.19
N ASP A 510 21.17 -3.60 7.93
CA ASP A 510 22.19 -4.56 7.53
C ASP A 510 21.58 -5.65 6.66
N ILE A 511 22.01 -5.73 5.41
CA ILE A 511 21.52 -6.72 4.45
C ILE A 511 22.25 -8.07 4.54
N SER A 512 23.35 -8.14 5.30
CA SER A 512 24.26 -9.31 5.33
C SER A 512 24.08 -10.19 6.57
N LYS A 513 23.40 -9.68 7.59
CA LYS A 513 23.04 -10.44 8.80
C LYS A 513 21.68 -11.09 8.62
N ASN A 514 21.46 -12.17 9.37
CA ASN A 514 20.11 -12.69 9.51
C ASN A 514 19.21 -11.65 10.20
N TYR A 515 17.90 -11.79 10.00
CA TYR A 515 16.94 -10.81 10.48
C TYR A 515 16.96 -10.66 12.01
N ASP A 516 17.04 -11.76 12.77
CA ASP A 516 17.09 -11.72 14.24
C ASP A 516 18.31 -10.95 14.77
N ASP A 517 19.50 -11.22 14.23
CA ASP A 517 20.74 -10.56 14.63
C ASP A 517 20.70 -9.06 14.27
N ALA A 518 20.21 -8.73 13.07
CA ALA A 518 20.05 -7.34 12.64
C ALA A 518 19.01 -6.59 13.50
N TYR A 519 17.93 -7.24 13.93
CA TYR A 519 16.94 -6.67 14.84
C TYR A 519 17.52 -6.44 16.24
N ASN A 520 18.18 -7.44 16.81
CA ASN A 520 18.83 -7.36 18.12
C ASN A 520 19.93 -6.29 18.17
N ASP A 521 20.64 -6.11 17.06
CA ASP A 521 21.66 -5.06 16.90
C ASP A 521 21.07 -3.67 16.61
N ARG A 522 19.74 -3.55 16.52
CA ARG A 522 19.00 -2.32 16.19
C ARG A 522 19.41 -1.73 14.83
N ASN A 523 19.64 -2.60 13.85
CA ASN A 523 20.08 -2.24 12.49
C ASN A 523 19.34 -3.05 11.41
N ILE A 524 18.05 -3.36 11.62
CA ILE A 524 17.22 -4.11 10.68
C ILE A 524 16.70 -3.26 9.51
N GLY A 525 16.64 -1.93 9.71
CA GLY A 525 15.97 -1.00 8.82
C GLY A 525 14.44 -1.13 8.87
N ASP A 526 13.75 -0.47 7.95
CA ASP A 526 12.28 -0.47 7.91
C ASP A 526 11.86 -1.60 6.98
N LEU A 527 11.69 -2.81 7.54
CA LEU A 527 11.16 -3.95 6.80
C LEU A 527 9.66 -3.75 6.58
N ASP A 528 9.23 -3.96 5.35
CA ASP A 528 7.86 -3.77 4.85
C ASP A 528 7.29 -2.39 5.18
N PRO A 529 7.65 -1.38 4.35
CA PRO A 529 7.17 -0.01 4.49
C PRO A 529 5.65 0.12 4.27
N GLU A 530 4.88 -0.27 5.29
CA GLU A 530 3.41 -0.31 5.31
C GLU A 530 2.78 1.08 5.21
N SER A 531 3.41 2.04 5.89
CA SER A 531 2.87 3.39 6.01
C SER A 531 3.97 4.44 5.96
N MET A 532 3.62 5.58 5.36
CA MET A 532 4.48 6.74 5.34
C MET A 532 3.70 8.02 5.65
N LYS A 533 4.32 8.90 6.45
CA LYS A 533 3.80 10.24 6.73
C LYS A 533 4.85 11.30 6.45
N PHE A 534 4.64 12.11 5.42
CA PHE A 534 5.44 13.30 5.20
C PHE A 534 5.05 14.41 6.18
N VAL A 535 6.06 15.08 6.73
CA VAL A 535 5.93 16.24 7.62
C VAL A 535 6.60 17.44 6.95
N PRO A 536 5.84 18.45 6.50
CA PRO A 536 6.41 19.64 5.89
C PRO A 536 7.36 20.39 6.83
N ALA A 537 8.34 21.09 6.27
CA ALA A 537 9.31 21.90 7.03
C ALA A 537 8.66 22.90 8.00
N ALA A 538 7.50 23.47 7.64
CA ALA A 538 6.78 24.42 8.50
C ALA A 538 6.16 23.76 9.74
N GLU A 539 5.93 22.44 9.68
CA GLU A 539 5.33 21.65 10.75
C GLU A 539 6.35 20.80 11.50
N SER A 540 7.55 20.64 10.96
CA SER A 540 8.58 19.82 11.59
C SER A 540 9.25 20.53 12.78
N PRO A 541 9.87 19.77 13.70
CA PRO A 541 10.54 20.34 14.87
C PRO A 541 11.81 21.13 14.55
N ASP A 542 12.55 20.76 13.50
CA ASP A 542 13.84 21.33 13.14
C ASP A 542 13.79 22.25 11.91
N GLY A 543 12.60 22.51 11.36
CA GLY A 543 12.40 23.35 10.19
C GLY A 543 12.81 22.69 8.87
N THR A 544 13.08 21.38 8.86
CA THR A 544 13.38 20.59 7.65
C THR A 544 12.27 19.60 7.32
N PRO A 545 11.99 19.28 6.04
CA PRO A 545 10.98 18.29 5.72
C PRO A 545 11.39 16.90 6.23
N LEU A 546 10.45 16.19 6.85
CA LEU A 546 10.66 14.83 7.36
C LEU A 546 9.76 13.83 6.64
N LEU A 547 10.19 12.58 6.63
CA LEU A 547 9.37 11.43 6.27
C LEU A 547 9.40 10.45 7.45
N LEU A 548 8.23 10.12 7.98
CA LEU A 548 8.03 9.04 8.92
C LEU A 548 7.70 7.78 8.13
N VAL A 549 8.31 6.65 8.48
CA VAL A 549 8.12 5.37 7.80
C VAL A 549 7.85 4.31 8.86
N VAL A 550 6.76 3.59 8.69
CA VAL A 550 6.44 2.39 9.47
C VAL A 550 7.06 1.21 8.76
N GLY A 551 7.85 0.40 9.47
CA GLY A 551 8.21 -0.92 8.99
C GLY A 551 7.41 -1.97 9.75
N ASN A 552 6.42 -2.59 9.11
CA ASN A 552 5.46 -3.51 9.74
C ASN A 552 6.17 -4.74 10.32
N ILE A 553 6.91 -5.49 9.50
CA ILE A 553 7.68 -6.67 9.95
C ILE A 553 8.72 -6.27 11.00
N SER A 554 9.37 -5.12 10.79
CA SER A 554 10.40 -4.67 11.74
C SER A 554 9.83 -4.16 13.06
N GLY A 555 8.52 -3.88 13.14
CA GLY A 555 7.90 -3.22 14.29
C GLY A 555 8.55 -1.88 14.60
N THR A 556 8.85 -1.06 13.58
CA THR A 556 9.58 0.21 13.77
C THR A 556 8.86 1.42 13.19
N VAL A 557 9.19 2.58 13.73
CA VAL A 557 8.92 3.89 13.13
C VAL A 557 10.26 4.61 12.94
N ALA A 558 10.65 4.82 11.69
CA ALA A 558 11.83 5.57 11.32
C ALA A 558 11.51 7.02 10.95
N VAL A 559 12.47 7.89 11.23
CA VAL A 559 12.43 9.32 10.91
C VAL A 559 13.57 9.63 9.95
N TYR A 560 13.19 10.07 8.76
CA TYR A 560 14.11 10.53 7.72
C TYR A 560 13.96 12.04 7.52
N ARG A 561 15.07 12.71 7.20
CA ARG A 561 15.03 14.04 6.59
C ARG A 561 15.00 13.89 5.07
N VAL A 562 14.15 14.68 4.41
CA VAL A 562 14.16 14.81 2.95
C VAL A 562 15.08 15.98 2.57
N VAL A 563 16.10 15.71 1.76
CA VAL A 563 17.18 16.65 1.43
C VAL A 563 17.39 16.77 -0.08
N ASP A 564 17.84 17.94 -0.53
CA ASP A 564 18.21 18.24 -1.92
C ASP A 564 19.72 18.58 -1.96
N SER A 565 20.52 17.79 -2.69
CA SER A 565 22.00 17.84 -2.66
C SER A 565 22.65 18.61 -3.78
#